data_AF-A0A2E0XS44-F1
#
_entry.id   AF-A0A2E0XS44-F1
#
_cell.length_a   1.000
_cell.length_b   1.000
_cell.length_c   1.000
_cell.angle_alpha   90.00
_cell.angle_beta   90.00
_cell.angle_gamma   90.00
#
_symmetry.space_group_name_H-M   'P 1'
#
loop_
_entity.id
_entity.type
_entity.pdbx_description
1 polymer ?
#
loop_
_entity_poly.entity_id
_entity_poly.type
_entity_poly.pdbx_seq_one_letter_code
_entity_poly.pdbx_strand_id
1 'polypeptide(L)'
;MRILAKILSIEDVDMLQWGSVDYSMSISKVGQRGAEEVKATERRVFETVIVMSVPFQAEISSVDQAKYYLDLGGKHFCIGTDIFIL
;
A
#
# COMPACT_ATOMS: atom_id res chain seq x y z
N MET A 1 -10.34 9.62 -0.47
CA MET A 1 -10.22 9.14 -1.86
C MET A 1 -10.16 10.27 -2.91
N ARG A 2 -10.94 11.35 -2.81
CA ARG A 2 -10.87 12.47 -3.80
C ARG A 2 -9.48 13.09 -3.99
N ILE A 3 -8.67 13.18 -2.94
CA ILE A 3 -7.31 13.73 -3.04
C ILE A 3 -6.34 12.72 -3.67
N LEU A 4 -6.47 11.44 -3.32
CA LEU A 4 -5.63 10.38 -3.88
C LEU A 4 -5.72 10.34 -5.41
N ALA A 5 -6.94 10.33 -5.96
CA ALA A 5 -7.12 10.35 -7.41
C ALA A 5 -6.48 11.58 -8.07
N LYS A 6 -6.52 12.75 -7.41
CA LYS A 6 -5.85 13.95 -7.93
C LYS A 6 -4.34 13.80 -7.96
N ILE A 7 -3.74 13.20 -6.93
CA ILE A 7 -2.30 12.95 -6.86
C ILE A 7 -1.88 11.97 -7.96
N LEU A 8 -2.63 10.89 -8.14
CA LEU A 8 -2.37 9.86 -9.16
C LEU A 8 -2.57 10.34 -10.60
N SER A 9 -3.21 11.49 -10.81
CA SER A 9 -3.37 12.11 -12.14
C SER A 9 -2.28 13.14 -12.48
N ILE A 10 -1.29 13.35 -11.60
CA ILE A 10 -0.13 14.20 -11.90
C ILE A 10 0.75 13.47 -12.92
N GLU A 11 1.18 14.17 -13.97
CA GLU A 11 1.89 13.60 -15.13
C GLU A 11 3.13 12.77 -14.76
N ASP A 12 3.92 13.25 -13.80
CA ASP A 12 5.20 12.64 -13.40
C ASP A 12 5.08 11.70 -12.18
N VAL A 13 3.86 11.24 -11.83
CA VAL A 13 3.66 10.26 -10.75
C VAL A 13 3.63 8.85 -11.34
N ASP A 14 4.76 8.16 -11.24
CA ASP A 14 4.92 6.82 -11.83
C ASP A 14 4.30 5.68 -11.01
N MET A 15 4.25 5.81 -9.68
CA MET A 15 3.89 4.70 -8.80
C MET A 15 3.40 5.18 -7.44
N LEU A 16 2.49 4.42 -6.84
CA LEU A 16 2.09 4.59 -5.44
C LEU A 16 2.80 3.59 -4.51
N GLN A 17 3.35 4.06 -3.40
CA GLN A 17 3.81 3.20 -2.31
C GLN A 17 2.81 3.27 -1.15
N TRP A 18 2.38 2.11 -0.65
CA TRP A 18 1.49 2.02 0.50
C TRP A 18 2.28 1.90 1.80
N GLY A 19 2.11 2.87 2.71
CA GLY A 19 2.74 2.89 4.04
C GLY A 19 1.73 2.66 5.16
N SER A 20 1.55 1.41 5.57
CA SER A 20 0.55 1.03 6.59
C SER A 20 0.88 1.58 7.99
N VAL A 21 2.17 1.70 8.31
CA VAL A 21 2.66 2.17 9.60
C VAL A 21 2.34 3.66 9.78
N ASP A 22 2.77 4.51 8.85
CA ASP A 22 2.52 5.96 8.91
C ASP A 22 1.04 6.29 8.82
N TYR A 23 0.28 5.54 8.02
CA TYR A 23 -1.16 5.72 7.95
C TYR A 23 -1.83 5.40 9.29
N SER A 24 -1.43 4.30 9.95
CA SER A 24 -1.96 3.94 11.28
C SER A 24 -1.69 5.04 12.32
N MET A 25 -0.52 5.69 12.27
CA MET A 25 -0.20 6.82 13.13
C MET A 25 -1.11 8.03 12.85
N SER A 26 -1.39 8.31 11.57
CA SER A 26 -2.23 9.42 11.13
C SER A 26 -3.68 9.30 11.59
N ILE A 27 -4.17 8.09 11.84
CA ILE A 27 -5.52 7.81 12.34
C ILE A 27 -5.56 7.50 13.84
N SER A 28 -4.51 7.86 14.58
CA SER A 28 -4.38 7.61 16.03
C SER A 28 -4.41 6.12 16.43
N LYS A 29 -4.00 5.24 15.52
CA LYS A 29 -3.86 3.79 15.74
C LYS A 29 -2.40 3.36 15.73
N VAL A 30 -1.56 4.05 16.50
CA VAL A 30 -0.11 3.85 16.55
C VAL A 30 0.23 2.38 16.79
N GLY A 31 1.07 1.81 15.91
CA GLY A 31 1.49 0.41 15.96
C GLY A 31 0.46 -0.61 15.48
N GLN A 32 -0.78 -0.20 15.20
CA GLN A 32 -1.87 -1.09 14.79
C GLN A 32 -2.03 -1.14 13.26
N ARG A 33 -0.94 -1.42 12.53
CA ARG A 33 -0.93 -1.52 11.07
C ARG A 33 -1.88 -2.59 10.49
N GLY A 34 -2.26 -3.57 11.30
CA GLY A 34 -3.22 -4.63 10.95
C GLY A 34 -4.67 -4.34 11.36
N ALA A 35 -4.97 -3.16 11.92
CA ALA A 35 -6.33 -2.82 12.31
C ALA A 35 -7.26 -2.82 11.08
N GLU A 36 -8.52 -3.23 11.27
CA GLU A 36 -9.48 -3.37 10.17
C GLU A 36 -9.69 -2.06 9.41
N GLU A 37 -9.64 -0.91 10.08
CA GLU A 37 -9.73 0.40 9.43
C GLU A 37 -8.52 0.71 8.53
N VAL A 38 -7.31 0.31 8.94
CA VAL A 38 -6.10 0.45 8.12
C VAL A 38 -6.21 -0.42 6.88
N LYS A 39 -6.63 -1.69 7.06
CA LYS A 39 -6.84 -2.63 5.96
C LYS A 39 -7.99 -2.22 5.04
N ALA A 40 -9.06 -1.64 5.56
CA ALA A 40 -10.14 -1.10 4.76
C ALA A 40 -9.68 0.09 3.91
N THR A 41 -8.84 0.97 4.45
CA THR A 41 -8.24 2.04 3.66
C THR A 41 -7.26 1.51 2.63
N GLU A 42 -6.40 0.55 2.99
CA GLU A 42 -5.48 -0.12 2.07
C GLU A 42 -6.23 -0.66 0.83
N ARG A 43 -7.32 -1.41 1.04
CA ARG A 43 -8.15 -1.95 -0.04
C ARG A 43 -8.67 -0.83 -0.96
N ARG A 44 -9.20 0.26 -0.40
CA ARG A 44 -9.70 1.39 -1.19
C ARG A 44 -8.59 2.11 -1.96
N VAL A 45 -7.39 2.20 -1.39
CA VAL A 45 -6.22 2.76 -2.11
C VAL A 45 -5.90 1.88 -3.31
N PHE A 46 -5.79 0.56 -3.11
CA PHE A 46 -5.50 -0.35 -4.21
C PHE A 46 -6.60 -0.41 -5.26
N GLU A 47 -7.87 -0.39 -4.87
CA GLU A 47 -9.00 -0.25 -5.82
C GLU A 47 -8.83 1.00 -6.69
N THR A 48 -8.42 2.13 -6.08
CA THR A 48 -8.24 3.40 -6.81
C THR A 48 -7.08 3.32 -7.79
N VAL A 49 -5.90 2.83 -7.37
CA VAL A 49 -4.74 2.74 -8.28
C VAL A 49 -4.97 1.74 -9.42
N ILE A 50 -5.69 0.65 -9.16
CA ILE A 50 -6.06 -0.34 -10.17
C ILE A 50 -6.98 0.30 -11.22
N VAL A 51 -8.04 0.99 -10.79
CA VAL A 51 -8.96 1.70 -11.70
C VAL A 51 -8.21 2.74 -12.55
N MET A 52 -7.23 3.41 -11.96
CA MET A 52 -6.44 4.42 -12.65
C MET A 52 -5.24 3.84 -13.44
N SER A 53 -5.05 2.52 -13.41
CA SER A 53 -3.92 1.84 -14.06
C SER A 53 -2.54 2.36 -13.64
N VAL A 54 -2.41 2.83 -12.39
CA VAL A 54 -1.14 3.30 -11.83
C VAL A 54 -0.47 2.14 -11.09
N PRO A 55 0.81 1.84 -11.37
CA PRO A 55 1.57 0.85 -10.62
C PRO A 55 1.58 1.13 -9.12
N PHE A 56 1.69 0.07 -8.31
CA PHE A 56 1.85 0.21 -6.86
C PHE A 56 2.91 -0.73 -6.30
N GLN A 57 3.51 -0.31 -5.19
CA GLN A 57 4.38 -1.12 -4.35
C GLN A 57 3.66 -1.49 -3.05
N ALA A 58 3.56 -2.79 -2.79
CA ALA A 58 3.02 -3.34 -1.56
C ALA A 58 4.12 -3.62 -0.53
N GLU A 59 3.87 -3.28 0.74
CA GLU A 59 4.72 -3.67 1.86
C GLU A 59 4.28 -5.04 2.37
N ILE A 60 5.19 -6.02 2.36
CA ILE A 60 4.95 -7.38 2.85
C ILE A 60 6.03 -7.78 3.85
N SER A 61 5.65 -8.62 4.82
CA SER A 61 6.60 -9.16 5.81
C SER A 61 7.05 -10.59 5.51
N SER A 62 6.38 -11.28 4.59
CA SER A 62 6.77 -12.62 4.11
C SER A 62 6.30 -12.82 2.68
N VAL A 63 6.92 -13.77 1.97
CA VAL A 63 6.57 -14.11 0.58
C VAL A 63 5.13 -14.61 0.46
N ASP A 64 4.59 -15.27 1.49
CA ASP A 64 3.21 -15.76 1.50
C ASP A 64 2.17 -14.64 1.32
N GLN A 65 2.48 -13.43 1.80
CA GLN A 65 1.61 -12.26 1.65
C GLN A 65 1.59 -11.73 0.21
N ALA A 66 2.63 -12.02 -0.60
CA ALA A 66 2.73 -11.52 -1.97
C ALA A 66 1.56 -12.00 -2.84
N LYS A 67 1.04 -13.22 -2.59
CA LYS A 67 -0.03 -13.81 -3.39
C LYS A 67 -1.24 -12.89 -3.54
N TYR A 68 -1.69 -12.28 -2.45
CA TYR A 68 -2.84 -11.37 -2.46
C TYR A 68 -2.63 -10.20 -3.43
N TYR A 69 -1.46 -9.56 -3.39
CA TYR A 69 -1.15 -8.39 -4.22
C TYR A 69 -0.83 -8.79 -5.67
N LEU A 70 -0.24 -9.97 -5.89
CA LEU A 70 -0.05 -10.53 -7.23
C LEU A 70 -1.41 -10.79 -7.92
N ASP A 71 -2.37 -11.34 -7.18
CA ASP A 71 -3.74 -11.59 -7.69
C ASP A 71 -4.46 -10.26 -8.04
N LEU A 72 -4.07 -9.14 -7.41
CA LEU A 72 -4.52 -7.78 -7.76
C LEU A 72 -3.76 -7.14 -8.94
N GLY A 73 -2.79 -7.82 -9.53
CA GLY A 73 -1.95 -7.32 -10.62
C GLY A 73 -0.71 -6.53 -10.16
N GLY A 74 -0.42 -6.51 -8.86
CA GLY A 74 0.78 -5.91 -8.29
C GLY A 74 2.05 -6.60 -8.75
N LYS A 75 3.14 -5.83 -8.91
CA LYS A 75 4.44 -6.31 -9.39
C LYS A 75 5.63 -5.88 -8.54
N HIS A 76 5.43 -4.85 -7.69
CA HIS A 76 6.49 -4.24 -6.89
C HIS A 76 6.24 -4.53 -5.42
N PHE A 77 7.28 -4.97 -4.72
CA PHE A 77 7.20 -5.39 -3.33
C PHE A 77 8.35 -4.78 -2.52
N CYS A 78 8.03 -4.28 -1.34
CA CYS A 78 9.00 -4.02 -0.29
C CYS A 78 8.86 -5.15 0.74
N ILE A 79 9.93 -5.94 0.94
CA ILE A 79 9.91 -7.12 1.81
C ILE A 79 10.75 -6.87 3.05
N GLY A 80 10.09 -6.44 4.13
CA GLY A 80 10.75 -6.11 5.38
C GLY A 80 11.87 -5.07 5.23
N THR A 81 12.75 -5.02 6.21
CA THR A 81 14.00 -4.25 6.17
C THR A 81 15.15 -5.15 6.61
N ASP A 82 16.37 -4.80 6.19
CA ASP A 82 17.62 -5.49 6.52
C ASP A 82 17.79 -5.75 8.03
N ILE A 83 17.35 -4.82 8.88
CA ILE A 83 17.43 -4.92 10.35
C ILE A 83 16.73 -6.18 10.90
N PHE A 84 15.73 -6.73 10.20
CA PHE A 84 15.00 -7.93 10.65
C PHE A 84 15.56 -9.26 10.12
N ILE A 85 16.60 -9.22 9.28
CA ILE A 85 17.21 -10.42 8.66
C ILE A 85 18.70 -10.60 9.00
N LEU A 86 19.25 -9.76 9.90
CA LEU A 86 20.57 -9.90 10.51
C LEU A 86 20.55 -10.88 11.70
#